data_AF-A0A5D0QM17-F1
#
_entry.id   AF-A0A5D0QM17-F1
#
_cell.length_a   1.000
_cell.length_b   1.000
_cell.length_c   1.000
_cell.angle_alpha   90.00
_cell.angle_beta   90.00
_cell.angle_gamma   90.00
#
_symmetry.space_group_name_H-M   'P 1'
#
loop_
_entity.id
_entity.type
_entity.pdbx_description
1 polymer ?
#
loop_
_entity_poly.entity_id
_entity_poly.type
_entity_poly.pdbx_seq_one_letter_code
_entity_poly.pdbx_strand_id
1 'polypeptide(L)'
;MATPQEIAVAHQQRQRSIILALIAMILGWWRRLDRARLTESWQAGVGPSIVQTMARAQTDIASLVPFYLRDVAQAQGIEPPEHEVVPSAFSGVASDGRPLESLMYQPVIALKRLLAEGVPIDEAMRRATAHLAMIAATQAADAGRGAVEAGMTANRQWVMYVRVVNLPACSRCIILAGRVYSHSTGFLRHPNCDCSMMPVTGDDVAVLSPRELFEQMSEEEQDRRFGKAGAESIRLGADLGQVVNARRGMQQASVFGRQTLITTEGTTRRGVAGRRLIEQGAPTVRVVEEFATRITRQGREQRQVRRERVRTPRLMPEAILQAANGNRDEAIRLLQRFGFITS
;
A
#
# COMPACT_ATOMS: atom_id res chain seq x y z
N MET A 1 27.67 13.26 5.44
CA MET A 1 26.97 12.97 4.18
C MET A 1 25.59 12.42 4.54
N ALA A 2 24.55 12.73 3.77
CA ALA A 2 23.21 12.18 4.03
C ALA A 2 23.23 10.65 3.81
N THR A 3 22.51 9.92 4.65
CA THR A 3 22.32 8.48 4.51
C THR A 3 21.46 8.16 3.28
N PRO A 4 21.55 6.94 2.70
CA PRO A 4 20.65 6.53 1.63
C PRO A 4 19.17 6.71 1.98
N GLN A 5 18.77 6.40 3.23
CA GLN A 5 17.39 6.60 3.68
C GLN A 5 16.99 8.08 3.65
N GLU A 6 17.81 8.99 4.16
CA GLU A 6 17.52 10.43 4.15
C GLU A 6 17.34 10.96 2.71
N ILE A 7 18.16 10.48 1.77
CA ILE A 7 18.05 10.82 0.35
C ILE A 7 16.72 10.32 -0.22
N ALA A 8 16.32 9.07 0.08
CA ALA A 8 15.05 8.49 -0.35
C ALA A 8 13.84 9.24 0.23
N VAL A 9 13.91 9.65 1.50
CA VAL A 9 12.85 10.45 2.15
C VAL A 9 12.77 11.84 1.52
N ALA A 10 13.90 12.51 1.28
CA ALA A 10 13.92 13.82 0.63
C ALA A 10 13.37 13.77 -0.80
N HIS A 11 13.70 12.73 -1.57
CA HIS A 11 13.14 12.49 -2.90
C HIS A 11 11.60 12.34 -2.84
N GLN A 12 11.10 11.53 -1.90
CA GLN A 12 9.67 11.36 -1.70
C GLN A 12 8.96 12.67 -1.32
N GLN A 13 9.55 13.48 -0.45
CA GLN A 13 9.00 14.77 -0.05
C GLN A 13 8.88 15.72 -1.26
N ARG A 14 9.89 15.76 -2.13
CA ARG A 14 9.84 16.55 -3.39
C ARG A 14 8.72 16.07 -4.31
N GLN A 15 8.59 14.75 -4.51
CA GLN A 15 7.47 14.18 -5.30
C GLN A 15 6.11 14.54 -4.70
N ARG A 16 5.97 14.47 -3.37
CA ARG A 16 4.73 14.81 -2.67
C ARG A 16 4.32 16.26 -2.89
N SER A 17 5.26 17.20 -2.87
CA SER A 17 4.98 18.61 -3.17
C SER A 17 4.41 18.80 -4.58
N ILE A 18 4.97 18.11 -5.58
CA ILE A 18 4.45 18.13 -6.97
C ILE A 18 3.05 17.52 -7.02
N ILE A 19 2.83 16.39 -6.35
CA ILE A 19 1.53 15.70 -6.31
C ILE A 19 0.45 16.59 -5.67
N LEU A 20 0.76 17.30 -4.58
CA LEU A 20 -0.18 18.21 -3.94
C LEU A 20 -0.54 19.39 -4.85
N ALA A 21 0.44 19.97 -5.53
CA ALA A 21 0.20 21.03 -6.52
C ALA A 21 -0.65 20.53 -7.71
N LEU A 22 -0.34 19.34 -8.22
CA LEU A 22 -1.11 18.66 -9.26
C LEU A 22 -2.59 18.49 -8.87
N ILE A 23 -2.85 17.95 -7.68
CA ILE A 23 -4.23 17.76 -7.19
C ILE A 23 -4.94 19.11 -7.12
N ALA A 24 -4.31 20.15 -6.56
CA ALA A 24 -4.93 21.47 -6.48
C ALA A 24 -5.32 22.03 -7.87
N MET A 25 -4.44 21.89 -8.87
CA MET A 25 -4.69 22.33 -10.24
C MET A 25 -5.81 21.52 -10.92
N ILE A 26 -5.75 20.18 -10.83
CA ILE A 26 -6.79 19.30 -11.41
C ILE A 26 -8.15 19.58 -10.77
N LEU A 27 -8.20 19.76 -9.45
CA LEU A 27 -9.45 20.11 -8.77
C LEU A 27 -9.95 21.50 -9.15
N GLY A 28 -9.04 22.43 -9.50
CA GLY A 28 -9.38 23.72 -10.09
C GLY A 28 -10.14 23.59 -11.41
N TRP A 29 -9.66 22.72 -12.31
CA TRP A 29 -10.35 22.40 -13.57
C TRP A 29 -11.65 21.65 -13.34
N TRP A 30 -11.65 20.66 -12.45
CA TRP A 30 -12.82 19.85 -12.12
C TRP A 30 -14.01 20.68 -11.64
N ARG A 31 -13.76 21.76 -10.87
CA ARG A 31 -14.82 22.68 -10.42
C ARG A 31 -15.53 23.42 -11.56
N ARG A 32 -14.93 23.48 -12.75
CA ARG A 32 -15.52 24.12 -13.95
C ARG A 32 -16.43 23.17 -14.75
N LEU A 33 -16.55 21.91 -14.32
CA LEU A 33 -17.43 20.95 -14.97
C LEU A 33 -18.90 21.41 -14.88
N ASP A 34 -19.59 21.45 -16.02
CA ASP A 34 -21.01 21.79 -16.09
C ASP A 34 -21.82 20.58 -15.58
N ARG A 35 -22.48 20.78 -14.44
CA ARG A 35 -23.25 19.75 -13.73
C ARG A 35 -24.40 19.19 -14.57
N ALA A 36 -24.96 19.98 -15.49
CA ALA A 36 -26.05 19.54 -16.37
C ALA A 36 -25.53 18.88 -17.66
N ARG A 37 -24.29 19.19 -18.06
CA ARG A 37 -23.67 18.75 -19.32
C ARG A 37 -22.27 18.21 -19.09
N LEU A 38 -22.21 17.11 -18.32
CA LEU A 38 -20.97 16.56 -17.81
C LEU A 38 -19.98 16.13 -18.91
N THR A 39 -20.48 15.62 -20.04
CA THR A 39 -19.59 15.09 -21.10
C THR A 39 -19.14 16.17 -22.04
N GLU A 40 -20.06 17.05 -22.39
CA GLU A 40 -19.85 18.18 -23.27
C GLU A 40 -18.87 19.15 -22.62
N SER A 41 -19.04 19.48 -21.34
CA SER A 41 -18.10 20.35 -20.62
C SER A 41 -16.73 19.69 -20.38
N TRP A 42 -16.69 18.37 -20.20
CA TRP A 42 -15.43 17.62 -20.18
C TRP A 42 -14.68 17.78 -21.51
N GLN A 43 -15.35 17.48 -22.63
CA GLN A 43 -14.77 17.53 -23.96
C GLN A 43 -14.40 18.95 -24.39
N ALA A 44 -15.20 19.95 -24.00
CA ALA A 44 -15.01 21.35 -24.39
C ALA A 44 -13.79 22.03 -23.75
N GLY A 45 -13.08 21.38 -22.82
CA GLY A 45 -11.80 21.89 -22.33
C GLY A 45 -11.37 21.37 -20.96
N VAL A 46 -12.31 20.97 -20.07
CA VAL A 46 -11.96 20.50 -18.73
C VAL A 46 -11.09 19.23 -18.79
N GLY A 47 -11.48 18.27 -19.61
CA GLY A 47 -10.75 17.02 -19.82
C GLY A 47 -9.34 17.24 -20.39
N PRO A 48 -9.19 17.91 -21.54
CA PRO A 48 -7.88 18.23 -22.11
C PRO A 48 -6.96 18.97 -21.13
N SER A 49 -7.47 19.95 -20.37
CA SER A 49 -6.67 20.66 -19.36
C SER A 49 -6.22 19.75 -18.21
N ILE A 50 -7.09 18.86 -17.72
CA ILE A 50 -6.74 17.88 -16.68
C ILE A 50 -5.68 16.89 -17.19
N VAL A 51 -5.85 16.34 -18.40
CA VAL A 51 -4.90 15.38 -19.00
C VAL A 51 -3.54 16.03 -19.23
N GLN A 52 -3.50 17.26 -19.76
CA GLN A 52 -2.24 18.00 -19.95
C GLN A 52 -1.55 18.31 -18.61
N THR A 53 -2.31 18.71 -17.59
CA THR A 53 -1.77 18.97 -16.24
C THR A 53 -1.16 17.70 -15.65
N MET A 54 -1.84 16.57 -15.82
CA MET A 54 -1.39 15.26 -15.35
C MET A 54 -0.12 14.81 -16.08
N ALA A 55 -0.07 14.92 -17.41
CA ALA A 55 1.10 14.57 -18.21
C ALA A 55 2.34 15.39 -17.82
N ARG A 56 2.19 16.70 -17.56
CA ARG A 56 3.28 17.56 -17.07
C ARG A 56 3.81 17.08 -15.73
N ALA A 57 2.92 16.81 -14.77
CA ALA A 57 3.32 16.33 -13.45
C ALA A 57 4.03 14.96 -13.49
N GLN A 58 3.65 14.06 -14.42
CA GLN A 58 4.37 12.81 -14.64
C GLN A 58 5.82 13.07 -15.08
N THR A 59 6.02 13.98 -16.03
CA THR A 59 7.36 14.40 -16.48
C THR A 59 8.17 15.06 -15.35
N ASP A 60 7.55 15.97 -14.61
CA ASP A 60 8.20 16.70 -13.51
C ASP A 60 8.68 15.73 -12.43
N ILE A 61 7.84 14.77 -12.04
CA ILE A 61 8.20 13.73 -11.06
C ILE A 61 9.32 12.83 -11.59
N ALA A 62 9.25 12.39 -12.84
CA ALA A 62 10.29 11.55 -13.45
C ALA A 62 11.63 12.30 -13.58
N SER A 63 11.61 13.63 -13.78
CA SER A 63 12.82 14.45 -13.87
C SER A 63 13.62 14.53 -12.56
N LEU A 64 12.99 14.22 -11.42
CA LEU A 64 13.68 14.13 -10.13
C LEU A 64 14.56 12.87 -10.01
N VAL A 65 14.31 11.85 -10.83
CA VAL A 65 14.90 10.52 -10.66
C VAL A 65 16.40 10.47 -10.98
N PRO A 66 16.92 11.08 -12.06
CA PRO A 66 18.37 11.05 -12.32
C PRO A 66 19.20 11.61 -11.17
N PHE A 67 18.76 12.73 -10.58
CA PHE A 67 19.41 13.31 -9.39
C PHE A 67 19.35 12.36 -8.19
N TYR A 68 18.17 11.79 -7.92
CA TYR A 68 17.99 10.84 -6.83
C TYR A 68 18.89 9.61 -6.96
N LEU A 69 18.97 9.01 -8.15
CA LEU A 69 19.79 7.83 -8.38
C LEU A 69 21.28 8.13 -8.23
N ARG A 70 21.77 9.29 -8.69
CA ARG A 70 23.17 9.70 -8.47
C ARG A 70 23.47 9.89 -6.98
N ASP A 71 22.59 10.56 -6.25
CA ASP A 71 22.77 10.78 -4.81
C ASP A 71 22.78 9.44 -4.04
N VAL A 72 21.89 8.50 -4.39
CA VAL A 72 21.86 7.15 -3.79
C VAL A 72 23.12 6.35 -4.13
N ALA A 73 23.60 6.39 -5.37
CA ALA A 73 24.82 5.72 -5.79
C ALA A 73 26.03 6.23 -4.99
N GLN A 74 26.16 7.55 -4.89
CA GLN A 74 27.21 8.20 -4.11
C GLN A 74 27.15 7.79 -2.63
N ALA A 75 25.96 7.80 -2.02
CA ALA A 75 25.79 7.42 -0.62
C ALA A 75 26.05 5.92 -0.34
N GLN A 76 25.96 5.07 -1.37
CA GLN A 76 26.31 3.64 -1.29
C GLN A 76 27.75 3.35 -1.72
N GLY A 77 28.54 4.37 -2.10
CA GLY A 77 29.92 4.20 -2.53
C GLY A 77 30.09 3.44 -3.84
N ILE A 78 29.10 3.54 -4.74
CA ILE A 78 29.15 2.93 -6.08
C ILE A 78 29.17 4.01 -7.17
N GLU A 79 29.56 3.63 -8.37
CA GLU A 79 29.51 4.52 -9.53
C GLU A 79 28.06 4.91 -9.85
N PRO A 80 27.79 6.15 -10.28
CA PRO A 80 26.47 6.56 -10.73
C PRO A 80 26.06 5.80 -12.00
N PRO A 81 24.76 5.70 -12.32
CA PRO A 81 24.31 5.10 -13.57
C PRO A 81 24.92 5.77 -14.80
N GLU A 82 25.44 4.98 -15.74
CA GLU A 82 26.04 5.47 -17.00
C GLU A 82 25.00 6.11 -17.94
N HIS A 83 23.73 5.74 -17.76
CA HIS A 83 22.62 6.20 -18.58
C HIS A 83 21.49 6.71 -17.69
N GLU A 84 20.85 7.78 -18.15
CA GLU A 84 19.71 8.40 -17.47
C GLU A 84 18.40 8.05 -18.18
N VAL A 85 17.33 7.97 -17.39
CA VAL A 85 15.98 7.84 -17.92
C VAL A 85 15.59 9.11 -18.66
N VAL A 86 14.82 8.97 -19.74
CA VAL A 86 14.20 10.10 -20.45
C VAL A 86 12.87 10.44 -19.75
N PRO A 87 12.74 11.55 -19.02
CA PRO A 87 11.56 11.80 -18.18
C PRO A 87 10.24 11.85 -18.97
N SER A 88 10.26 12.36 -20.20
CA SER A 88 9.08 12.44 -21.06
C SER A 88 8.53 11.07 -21.48
N ALA A 89 9.33 10.00 -21.39
CA ALA A 89 8.88 8.64 -21.68
C ALA A 89 7.92 8.08 -20.62
N PHE A 90 7.82 8.72 -19.44
CA PHE A 90 6.93 8.31 -18.35
C PHE A 90 5.62 9.13 -18.30
N SER A 91 5.33 9.89 -19.36
CA SER A 91 4.20 10.82 -19.45
C SER A 91 3.15 10.35 -20.44
N GLY A 92 1.88 10.71 -20.20
CA GLY A 92 0.76 10.54 -21.15
C GLY A 92 0.14 9.13 -21.17
N VAL A 93 0.71 8.18 -20.45
CA VAL A 93 0.19 6.81 -20.30
C VAL A 93 -0.06 6.54 -18.82
N ALA A 94 -1.15 5.84 -18.52
CA ALA A 94 -1.43 5.37 -17.17
C ALA A 94 -0.57 4.13 -16.83
N SER A 95 -0.38 3.87 -15.54
CA SER A 95 0.44 2.74 -15.07
C SER A 95 -0.07 1.35 -15.42
N ASP A 96 -1.32 1.23 -15.90
CA ASP A 96 -1.89 -0.01 -16.45
C ASP A 96 -1.80 -0.09 -17.99
N GLY A 97 -1.07 0.84 -18.62
CA GLY A 97 -0.77 0.85 -20.05
C GLY A 97 -1.82 1.53 -20.94
N ARG A 98 -2.95 1.98 -20.39
CA ARG A 98 -3.97 2.68 -21.19
C ARG A 98 -3.62 4.16 -21.41
N PRO A 99 -4.18 4.81 -22.45
CA PRO A 99 -4.08 6.25 -22.63
C PRO A 99 -4.62 7.00 -21.40
N LEU A 100 -3.88 8.03 -20.95
CA LEU A 100 -4.21 8.77 -19.74
C LEU A 100 -5.63 9.38 -19.79
N GLU A 101 -6.06 9.84 -20.96
CA GLU A 101 -7.41 10.39 -21.19
C GLU A 101 -8.53 9.44 -20.75
N SER A 102 -8.42 8.16 -21.10
CA SER A 102 -9.41 7.12 -20.76
C SER A 102 -9.53 6.92 -19.25
N LEU A 103 -8.41 6.98 -18.53
CA LEU A 103 -8.38 6.90 -17.07
C LEU A 103 -8.94 8.17 -16.43
N MET A 104 -8.53 9.35 -16.91
CA MET A 104 -8.95 10.62 -16.32
C MET A 104 -10.45 10.91 -16.51
N TYR A 105 -11.11 10.28 -17.48
CA TYR A 105 -12.56 10.36 -17.65
C TYR A 105 -13.37 9.45 -16.68
N GLN A 106 -12.74 8.47 -16.02
CA GLN A 106 -13.43 7.54 -15.11
C GLN A 106 -14.25 8.21 -14.00
N PRO A 107 -13.79 9.31 -13.36
CA PRO A 107 -14.60 10.04 -12.37
C PRO A 107 -15.91 10.60 -12.94
N VAL A 108 -15.96 10.99 -14.23
CA VAL A 108 -17.19 11.45 -14.89
C VAL A 108 -18.16 10.28 -15.08
N ILE A 109 -17.66 9.10 -15.47
CA ILE A 109 -18.47 7.88 -15.56
C ILE A 109 -19.05 7.51 -14.19
N ALA A 110 -18.21 7.52 -13.16
CA ALA A 110 -18.64 7.23 -11.79
C ALA A 110 -19.70 8.23 -11.29
N LEU A 111 -19.52 9.52 -11.60
CA LEU A 111 -20.48 10.58 -11.29
C LEU A 111 -21.83 10.33 -11.96
N LYS A 112 -21.85 10.08 -13.28
CA LYS A 112 -23.09 9.78 -14.02
C LYS A 112 -23.82 8.57 -13.45
N ARG A 113 -23.09 7.52 -13.10
CA ARG A 113 -23.66 6.33 -12.48
C ARG A 113 -24.34 6.64 -11.14
N LEU A 114 -23.66 7.39 -10.27
CA LEU A 114 -24.23 7.80 -8.98
C LEU A 114 -25.51 8.62 -9.15
N LEU A 115 -25.53 9.53 -10.12
CA LEU A 115 -26.73 10.32 -10.45
C LEU A 115 -27.87 9.45 -10.96
N ALA A 116 -27.59 8.46 -11.82
CA ALA A 116 -28.58 7.50 -12.29
C ALA A 116 -29.14 6.61 -11.16
N GLU A 117 -28.33 6.33 -10.14
CA GLU A 117 -28.74 5.63 -8.92
C GLU A 117 -29.51 6.53 -7.92
N GLY A 118 -29.78 7.79 -8.28
CA GLY A 118 -30.56 8.73 -7.45
C GLY A 118 -29.76 9.39 -6.31
N VAL A 119 -28.43 9.28 -6.31
CA VAL A 119 -27.59 9.94 -5.31
C VAL A 119 -27.64 11.46 -5.51
N PRO A 120 -27.87 12.27 -4.47
CA PRO A 120 -27.86 13.73 -4.58
C PRO A 120 -26.58 14.26 -5.20
N ILE A 121 -26.69 15.26 -6.08
CA ILE A 121 -25.58 15.71 -6.93
C ILE A 121 -24.35 16.14 -6.13
N ASP A 122 -24.51 16.83 -5.00
CA ASP A 122 -23.38 17.28 -4.19
C ASP A 122 -22.64 16.10 -3.56
N GLU A 123 -23.35 15.05 -3.15
CA GLU A 123 -22.74 13.82 -2.65
C GLU A 123 -22.03 13.05 -3.76
N ALA A 124 -22.66 12.92 -4.92
CA ALA A 124 -22.08 12.29 -6.08
C ALA A 124 -20.79 13.01 -6.53
N MET A 125 -20.82 14.35 -6.55
CA MET A 125 -19.66 15.19 -6.86
C MET A 125 -18.54 15.01 -5.84
N ARG A 126 -18.83 14.94 -4.53
CA ARG A 126 -17.80 14.69 -3.50
C ARG A 126 -17.09 13.35 -3.74
N ARG A 127 -17.84 12.28 -4.02
CA ARG A 127 -17.27 10.94 -4.30
C ARG A 127 -16.42 10.94 -5.57
N ALA A 128 -16.92 11.55 -6.65
CA ALA A 128 -16.19 11.65 -7.91
C ALA A 128 -14.92 12.50 -7.78
N THR A 129 -14.97 13.58 -7.00
CA THR A 129 -13.81 14.43 -6.69
C THR A 129 -12.73 13.66 -5.94
N ALA A 130 -13.11 12.88 -4.93
CA ALA A 130 -12.18 12.02 -4.19
C ALA A 130 -11.56 10.94 -5.10
N HIS A 131 -12.36 10.37 -6.01
CA HIS A 131 -11.88 9.40 -7.00
C HIS A 131 -10.85 10.03 -7.96
N LEU A 132 -11.13 11.23 -8.49
CA LEU A 132 -10.21 11.96 -9.36
C LEU A 132 -8.88 12.28 -8.66
N ALA A 133 -8.94 12.79 -7.42
CA ALA A 133 -7.75 13.11 -6.65
C ALA A 133 -6.90 11.86 -6.37
N MET A 134 -7.55 10.73 -6.04
CA MET A 134 -6.88 9.44 -5.85
C MET A 134 -6.17 8.99 -7.14
N ILE A 135 -6.86 9.05 -8.29
CA ILE A 135 -6.27 8.67 -9.60
C ILE A 135 -5.05 9.55 -9.88
N ALA A 136 -5.18 10.88 -9.76
CA ALA A 136 -4.11 11.81 -10.05
C ALA A 136 -2.86 11.55 -9.19
N ALA A 137 -3.04 11.42 -7.87
CA ALA A 137 -1.93 11.13 -6.96
C ALA A 137 -1.27 9.78 -7.27
N THR A 138 -2.08 8.77 -7.56
CA THR A 138 -1.66 7.39 -7.87
C THR A 138 -0.81 7.35 -9.13
N GLN A 139 -1.26 7.97 -10.22
CA GLN A 139 -0.58 7.98 -11.52
C GLN A 139 0.69 8.84 -11.52
N ALA A 140 0.70 9.93 -10.77
CA ALA A 140 1.85 10.82 -10.65
C ALA A 140 2.99 10.11 -9.91
N ALA A 141 2.67 9.47 -8.79
CA ALA A 141 3.64 8.67 -8.04
C ALA A 141 4.14 7.44 -8.82
N ASP A 142 3.33 6.87 -9.73
CA ASP A 142 3.80 5.76 -10.58
C ASP A 142 4.81 6.18 -11.62
N ALA A 143 4.65 7.36 -12.24
CA ALA A 143 5.64 7.86 -13.18
C ALA A 143 7.03 7.91 -12.52
N GLY A 144 7.09 8.39 -11.27
CA GLY A 144 8.31 8.38 -10.46
C GLY A 144 8.83 6.98 -10.17
N ARG A 145 7.97 6.06 -9.70
CA ARG A 145 8.39 4.67 -9.42
C ARG A 145 8.89 3.95 -10.66
N GLY A 146 8.17 4.06 -11.79
CA GLY A 146 8.58 3.47 -13.06
C GLY A 146 9.91 4.05 -13.54
N ALA A 147 10.12 5.35 -13.37
CA ALA A 147 11.40 5.99 -13.69
C ALA A 147 12.55 5.49 -12.79
N VAL A 148 12.32 5.30 -11.47
CA VAL A 148 13.31 4.71 -10.58
C VAL A 148 13.61 3.26 -10.97
N GLU A 149 12.59 2.45 -11.26
CA GLU A 149 12.74 1.06 -11.68
C GLU A 149 13.54 0.94 -12.99
N ALA A 150 13.22 1.77 -14.00
CA ALA A 150 13.96 1.83 -15.24
C ALA A 150 15.40 2.33 -15.04
N GLY A 151 15.60 3.42 -14.31
CA GLY A 151 16.92 3.98 -14.07
C GLY A 151 17.81 3.07 -13.23
N MET A 152 17.22 2.26 -12.35
CA MET A 152 17.95 1.24 -11.60
C MET A 152 18.60 0.21 -12.53
N THR A 153 17.97 -0.12 -13.67
CA THR A 153 18.54 -1.07 -14.65
C THR A 153 19.80 -0.57 -15.35
N ALA A 154 20.03 0.76 -15.34
CA ALA A 154 21.22 1.37 -15.93
C ALA A 154 22.48 1.22 -15.04
N ASN A 155 22.36 0.64 -13.84
CA ASN A 155 23.49 0.31 -12.98
C ASN A 155 23.41 -1.15 -12.52
N ARG A 156 24.39 -1.97 -12.94
CA ARG A 156 24.42 -3.41 -12.67
C ARG A 156 24.65 -3.77 -11.20
N GLN A 157 25.11 -2.83 -10.38
CA GLN A 157 25.34 -3.05 -8.95
C GLN A 157 24.03 -3.02 -8.15
N TRP A 158 22.97 -2.35 -8.65
CA TRP A 158 21.66 -2.38 -8.02
C TRP A 158 20.86 -3.61 -8.45
N VAL A 159 21.01 -4.68 -7.67
CA VAL A 159 20.32 -5.96 -7.90
C VAL A 159 19.01 -6.08 -7.12
N MET A 160 18.78 -5.19 -6.16
CA MET A 160 17.66 -5.19 -5.23
C MET A 160 17.12 -3.77 -4.99
N TYR A 161 15.95 -3.69 -4.37
CA TYR A 161 15.47 -2.46 -3.77
C TYR A 161 14.89 -2.73 -2.37
N VAL A 162 15.03 -1.75 -1.48
CA VAL A 162 14.36 -1.75 -0.18
C VAL A 162 13.16 -0.81 -0.19
N ARG A 163 12.10 -1.20 0.51
CA ARG A 163 10.96 -0.30 0.75
C ARG A 163 11.26 0.70 1.85
N VAL A 164 11.37 1.95 1.45
CA VAL A 164 11.47 3.09 2.37
C VAL A 164 10.06 3.65 2.59
N VAL A 165 9.72 3.85 3.86
CA VAL A 165 8.40 4.33 4.30
C VAL A 165 8.62 5.58 5.12
N ASN A 166 7.97 6.66 4.72
CA ASN A 166 7.92 7.89 5.48
C ASN A 166 6.52 8.09 6.08
N LEU A 167 6.45 8.56 7.32
CA LEU A 167 5.19 8.93 7.94
C LEU A 167 4.68 10.27 7.36
N PRO A 168 3.35 10.48 7.28
CA PRO A 168 2.28 9.52 7.52
C PRO A 168 2.19 8.42 6.44
N ALA A 169 2.02 7.16 6.84
CA ALA A 169 1.79 6.01 5.95
C ALA A 169 0.74 5.04 6.50
N CYS A 170 0.01 4.32 5.64
CA CYS A 170 -0.96 3.33 6.11
C CYS A 170 -0.30 2.12 6.79
N SER A 171 -1.05 1.38 7.61
CA SER A 171 -0.54 0.19 8.31
C SER A 171 0.04 -0.87 7.38
N ARG A 172 -0.47 -1.00 6.14
CA ARG A 172 0.07 -1.91 5.13
C ARG A 172 1.44 -1.49 4.62
N CYS A 173 1.68 -0.19 4.47
CA CYS A 173 3.00 0.36 4.12
C CYS A 173 3.99 0.13 5.27
N ILE A 174 3.59 0.43 6.50
CA ILE A 174 4.45 0.35 7.69
C ILE A 174 5.02 -1.07 7.87
N ILE A 175 4.20 -2.12 7.74
CA ILE A 175 4.69 -3.51 7.89
C ILE A 175 5.61 -3.98 6.75
N LEU A 176 5.73 -3.19 5.68
CA LEU A 176 6.62 -3.45 4.55
C LEU A 176 7.91 -2.62 4.61
N ALA A 177 8.06 -1.71 5.59
CA ALA A 177 9.29 -0.95 5.78
C ALA A 177 10.49 -1.89 5.99
N GLY A 178 11.61 -1.58 5.33
CA GLY A 178 12.82 -2.40 5.39
C GLY A 178 12.77 -3.72 4.63
N ARG A 179 11.65 -4.07 3.98
CA ARG A 179 11.60 -5.26 3.14
C ARG A 179 12.41 -5.04 1.86
N VAL A 180 13.40 -5.89 1.66
CA VAL A 180 14.23 -5.96 0.45
C VAL A 180 13.60 -6.93 -0.56
N TYR A 181 13.65 -6.54 -1.83
CA TYR A 181 13.15 -7.33 -2.96
C TYR A 181 14.19 -7.33 -4.07
N SER A 182 14.22 -8.39 -4.89
CA SER A 182 15.00 -8.36 -6.13
C SER A 182 14.46 -7.28 -7.06
N HIS A 183 15.32 -6.70 -7.89
CA HIS A 183 14.91 -5.73 -8.90
C HIS A 183 13.77 -6.28 -9.79
N SER A 184 13.84 -7.58 -10.11
CA SER A 184 12.87 -8.28 -10.97
C SER A 184 11.51 -8.56 -10.33
N THR A 185 11.33 -8.31 -9.03
CA THR A 185 10.03 -8.55 -8.35
C THR A 185 8.97 -7.53 -8.77
N GLY A 186 9.38 -6.33 -9.17
CA GLY A 186 8.50 -5.21 -9.47
C GLY A 186 7.81 -4.63 -8.23
N PHE A 187 7.44 -3.35 -8.29
CA PHE A 187 6.90 -2.66 -7.12
C PHE A 187 5.37 -2.81 -6.98
N LEU A 188 4.92 -3.79 -6.21
CA LEU A 188 3.50 -3.94 -5.89
C LEU A 188 2.99 -2.82 -4.98
N ARG A 189 1.96 -2.09 -5.42
CA ARG A 189 1.36 -1.01 -4.64
C ARG A 189 -0.17 -1.00 -4.77
N HIS A 190 -0.82 -0.34 -3.82
CA HIS A 190 -2.23 0.04 -3.89
C HIS A 190 -2.37 1.56 -4.13
N PRO A 191 -3.56 2.07 -4.48
CA PRO A 191 -3.79 3.51 -4.55
C PRO A 191 -3.47 4.22 -3.23
N ASN A 192 -3.03 5.48 -3.29
CA ASN A 192 -2.60 6.27 -2.12
C ASN A 192 -1.48 5.59 -1.29
N CYS A 193 -0.56 4.89 -1.96
CA CYS A 193 0.59 4.26 -1.29
C CYS A 193 1.74 5.26 -1.14
N ASP A 194 2.17 5.49 0.10
CA ASP A 194 3.30 6.36 0.47
C ASP A 194 4.62 5.59 0.62
N CYS A 195 4.77 4.41 -0.01
CA CYS A 195 6.05 3.72 -0.06
C CYS A 195 6.87 4.20 -1.25
N SER A 196 8.17 4.40 -1.05
CA SER A 196 9.16 4.54 -2.13
C SER A 196 10.02 3.27 -2.25
N MET A 197 10.70 3.16 -3.39
CA MET A 197 11.72 2.14 -3.62
C MET A 197 13.08 2.82 -3.61
N MET A 198 14.00 2.29 -2.80
CA MET A 198 15.39 2.71 -2.81
C MET A 198 16.23 1.57 -3.38
N PRO A 199 16.91 1.77 -4.53
CA PRO A 199 17.85 0.80 -5.07
C PRO A 199 18.96 0.50 -4.07
N VAL A 200 19.36 -0.77 -3.95
CA VAL A 200 20.41 -1.21 -3.02
C VAL A 200 21.24 -2.34 -3.64
N THR A 201 22.50 -2.42 -3.23
CA THR A 201 23.45 -3.42 -3.69
C THR A 201 23.35 -4.77 -2.96
N GLY A 202 22.74 -4.78 -1.77
CA GLY A 202 22.57 -5.96 -0.92
C GLY A 202 21.35 -5.84 -0.01
N ASP A 203 21.18 -6.82 0.87
CA ASP A 203 20.03 -6.93 1.79
C ASP A 203 20.29 -6.34 3.19
N ASP A 204 21.55 -6.10 3.56
CA ASP A 204 21.93 -5.36 4.76
C ASP A 204 21.80 -3.85 4.53
N VAL A 205 20.60 -3.34 4.78
CA VAL A 205 20.28 -1.92 4.57
C VAL A 205 19.72 -1.33 5.85
N ALA A 206 20.44 -0.36 6.40
CA ALA A 206 19.98 0.41 7.55
C ALA A 206 18.82 1.33 7.14
N VAL A 207 17.58 0.87 7.38
CA VAL A 207 16.37 1.69 7.29
C VAL A 207 15.46 1.46 8.47
N LEU A 208 14.61 2.44 8.78
CA LEU A 208 13.62 2.32 9.85
C LEU A 208 12.75 1.06 9.67
N SER A 209 12.72 0.24 10.71
CA SER A 209 11.89 -0.94 10.86
C SER A 209 10.41 -0.56 11.08
N PRO A 210 9.48 -1.50 10.86
CA PRO A 210 8.07 -1.28 11.19
C PRO A 210 7.84 -0.88 12.66
N ARG A 211 8.69 -1.37 13.58
CA ARG A 211 8.58 -1.07 15.01
C ARG A 211 9.03 0.36 15.33
N GLU A 212 10.16 0.80 14.78
CA GLU A 212 10.64 2.17 14.97
C GLU A 212 9.64 3.18 14.39
N LEU A 213 9.05 2.90 13.22
CA LEU A 213 7.98 3.73 12.65
C LEU A 213 6.73 3.77 13.54
N PHE A 214 6.39 2.67 14.22
CA PHE A 214 5.27 2.63 15.16
C PHE A 214 5.51 3.52 16.38
N GLU A 215 6.72 3.48 16.92
CA GLU A 215 7.12 4.23 18.11
C GLU A 215 7.29 5.73 17.88
N GLN A 216 7.53 6.15 16.63
CA GLN A 216 7.55 7.56 16.26
C GLN A 216 6.17 8.22 16.20
N MET A 217 5.09 7.43 16.10
CA MET A 217 3.71 7.96 16.04
C MET A 217 3.17 8.24 17.44
N SER A 218 2.32 9.28 17.56
CA SER A 218 1.52 9.49 18.77
C SER A 218 0.54 8.33 18.98
N GLU A 219 0.02 8.17 20.21
CA GLU A 219 -0.98 7.13 20.47
C GLU A 219 -2.23 7.28 19.61
N GLU A 220 -2.67 8.51 19.37
CA GLU A 220 -3.81 8.80 18.49
C GLU A 220 -3.52 8.42 17.03
N GLU A 221 -2.29 8.63 16.57
CA GLU A 221 -1.86 8.22 15.23
C GLU A 221 -1.77 6.71 15.08
N GLN A 222 -1.23 6.02 16.09
CA GLN A 222 -1.20 4.57 16.16
C GLN A 222 -2.64 4.01 16.09
N ASP A 223 -3.54 4.53 16.93
CA ASP A 223 -4.95 4.14 16.97
C ASP A 223 -5.66 4.39 15.64
N ARG A 224 -5.40 5.53 15.00
CA ARG A 224 -5.97 5.88 13.69
C ARG A 224 -5.50 4.93 12.58
N ARG A 225 -4.27 4.43 12.64
CA ARG A 225 -3.65 3.62 11.57
C ARG A 225 -3.87 2.12 11.74
N PHE A 226 -3.85 1.63 12.96
CA PHE A 226 -3.97 0.21 13.28
C PHE A 226 -5.34 -0.17 13.87
N GLY A 227 -6.17 0.82 14.20
CA GLY A 227 -7.36 0.67 15.04
C GLY A 227 -6.97 0.54 16.50
N LYS A 228 -7.81 1.03 17.42
CA LYS A 228 -7.54 1.04 18.88
C LYS A 228 -7.05 -0.31 19.41
N ALA A 229 -7.78 -1.38 19.13
CA ALA A 229 -7.40 -2.72 19.60
C ALA A 229 -6.12 -3.26 18.96
N GLY A 230 -5.88 -2.90 17.68
CA GLY A 230 -4.67 -3.29 16.97
C GLY A 230 -3.44 -2.57 17.54
N ALA A 231 -3.54 -1.26 17.73
CA ALA A 231 -2.50 -0.43 18.34
C ALA A 231 -2.19 -0.89 19.77
N GLU A 232 -3.22 -1.09 20.60
CA GLU A 232 -3.05 -1.58 21.97
C GLU A 232 -2.36 -2.95 21.99
N SER A 233 -2.77 -3.88 21.11
CA SER A 233 -2.10 -5.18 21.01
C SER A 233 -0.62 -5.06 20.63
N ILE A 234 -0.27 -4.11 19.75
CA ILE A 234 1.13 -3.83 19.37
C ILE A 234 1.91 -3.23 20.56
N ARG A 235 1.30 -2.36 21.36
CA ARG A 235 1.89 -1.85 22.62
C ARG A 235 2.11 -2.97 23.64
N LEU A 236 1.24 -3.98 23.64
CA LEU A 236 1.37 -5.22 24.43
C LEU A 236 2.40 -6.22 23.86
N GLY A 237 3.08 -5.88 22.76
CA GLY A 237 4.14 -6.71 22.17
C GLY A 237 3.72 -7.58 21.00
N ALA A 238 2.51 -7.39 20.45
CA ALA A 238 2.10 -8.11 19.25
C ALA A 238 2.94 -7.73 18.03
N ASP A 239 3.24 -8.71 17.18
CA ASP A 239 3.87 -8.50 15.88
C ASP A 239 2.95 -7.68 14.97
N LEU A 240 3.46 -6.57 14.45
CA LEU A 240 2.71 -5.67 13.57
C LEU A 240 2.22 -6.40 12.32
N GLY A 241 3.04 -7.31 11.77
CA GLY A 241 2.69 -8.13 10.63
C GLY A 241 1.47 -9.02 10.90
N GLN A 242 1.40 -9.67 12.06
CA GLN A 242 0.25 -10.50 12.47
C GLN A 242 -1.01 -9.65 12.64
N VAL A 243 -0.91 -8.51 13.31
CA VAL A 243 -2.06 -7.61 13.54
C VAL A 243 -2.63 -7.07 12.21
N VAL A 244 -1.76 -6.58 11.33
CA VAL A 244 -2.20 -5.99 10.06
C VAL A 244 -2.71 -7.05 9.09
N ASN A 245 -1.98 -8.17 8.91
CA ASN A 245 -2.39 -9.19 7.95
C ASN A 245 -3.64 -9.96 8.40
N ALA A 246 -3.91 -10.07 9.71
CA ALA A 246 -5.12 -10.72 10.25
C ALA A 246 -6.42 -10.14 9.67
N ARG A 247 -6.43 -8.86 9.29
CA ARG A 247 -7.60 -8.20 8.70
C ARG A 247 -8.08 -8.82 7.38
N ARG A 248 -7.20 -9.44 6.59
CA ARG A 248 -7.56 -9.98 5.26
C ARG A 248 -8.56 -11.14 5.32
N GLY A 249 -8.53 -11.93 6.39
CA GLY A 249 -9.44 -13.06 6.61
C GLY A 249 -10.43 -12.81 7.74
N MET A 250 -10.65 -11.55 8.11
CA MET A 250 -11.53 -11.16 9.21
C MET A 250 -12.99 -11.43 8.86
N GLN A 251 -13.71 -12.07 9.79
CA GLN A 251 -15.13 -12.35 9.68
C GLN A 251 -15.78 -12.39 11.06
N GLN A 252 -17.10 -12.25 11.10
CA GLN A 252 -17.88 -12.51 12.31
C GLN A 252 -18.23 -14.00 12.36
N ALA A 253 -18.11 -14.60 13.53
CA ALA A 253 -18.56 -15.97 13.78
C ALA A 253 -19.16 -16.07 15.18
N SER A 254 -20.12 -16.99 15.34
CA SER A 254 -20.61 -17.35 16.67
C SER A 254 -19.59 -18.26 17.35
N VAL A 255 -18.95 -17.76 18.41
CA VAL A 255 -17.98 -18.50 19.23
C VAL A 255 -18.51 -18.50 20.66
N PHE A 256 -18.72 -19.68 21.23
CA PHE A 256 -19.31 -19.86 22.57
C PHE A 256 -20.64 -19.09 22.79
N GLY A 257 -21.50 -19.06 21.78
CA GLY A 257 -22.81 -18.40 21.84
C GLY A 257 -22.77 -16.87 21.72
N ARG A 258 -21.61 -16.27 21.43
CA ARG A 258 -21.45 -14.82 21.20
C ARG A 258 -20.95 -14.55 19.78
N GLN A 259 -21.44 -13.48 19.16
CA GLN A 259 -20.87 -13.00 17.90
C GLN A 259 -19.49 -12.40 18.19
N THR A 260 -18.46 -12.92 17.54
CA THR A 260 -17.07 -12.56 17.81
C THR A 260 -16.30 -12.38 16.51
N LEU A 261 -15.40 -11.38 16.49
CA LEU A 261 -14.50 -11.17 15.36
C LEU A 261 -13.37 -12.20 15.39
N ILE A 262 -13.28 -12.97 14.31
CA ILE A 262 -12.25 -13.98 14.11
C ILE A 262 -11.52 -13.72 12.79
N THR A 263 -10.37 -14.37 12.60
CA THR A 263 -9.69 -14.38 11.31
C THR A 263 -9.29 -15.77 10.90
N THR A 264 -9.29 -16.01 9.59
CA THR A 264 -8.73 -17.24 9.01
C THR A 264 -7.26 -17.08 8.59
N GLU A 265 -6.71 -15.87 8.66
CA GLU A 265 -5.31 -15.62 8.32
C GLU A 265 -4.36 -16.27 9.32
N GLY A 266 -3.29 -16.88 8.80
CA GLY A 266 -2.29 -17.55 9.63
C GLY A 266 -2.76 -18.83 10.34
N THR A 267 -3.96 -19.33 10.05
CA THR A 267 -4.55 -20.54 10.69
C THR A 267 -4.17 -21.87 10.00
N THR A 268 -3.40 -21.83 8.91
CA THR A 268 -2.89 -23.04 8.25
C THR A 268 -1.76 -23.68 9.07
N ARG A 269 -1.43 -24.96 8.81
CA ARG A 269 -0.30 -25.65 9.48
C ARG A 269 1.05 -24.95 9.35
N ARG A 270 1.24 -24.10 8.32
CA ARG A 270 2.46 -23.30 8.11
C ARG A 270 2.38 -21.91 8.72
N GLY A 271 1.18 -21.45 9.07
CA GLY A 271 0.98 -20.15 9.70
C GLY A 271 1.39 -20.15 11.17
N VAL A 272 1.82 -18.99 11.67
CA VAL A 272 2.24 -18.81 13.08
C VAL A 272 1.15 -19.27 14.05
N ALA A 273 -0.06 -18.73 13.91
CA ALA A 273 -1.17 -19.06 14.79
C ALA A 273 -1.62 -20.52 14.63
N GLY A 274 -1.64 -21.04 13.40
CA GLY A 274 -1.96 -22.44 13.15
C GLY A 274 -0.99 -23.39 13.84
N ARG A 275 0.33 -23.17 13.73
CA ARG A 275 1.35 -23.97 14.43
C ARG A 275 1.13 -23.97 15.93
N ARG A 276 0.98 -22.78 16.53
CA ARG A 276 0.77 -22.65 17.98
C ARG A 276 -0.52 -23.30 18.48
N LEU A 277 -1.62 -23.11 17.77
CA LEU A 277 -2.89 -23.73 18.15
C LEU A 277 -2.80 -25.26 18.05
N ILE A 278 -2.09 -25.80 17.05
CA ILE A 278 -1.83 -27.25 16.93
C ILE A 278 -0.97 -27.76 18.08
N GLU A 279 0.10 -27.05 18.45
CA GLU A 279 0.94 -27.37 19.61
C GLU A 279 0.13 -27.40 20.91
N GLN A 280 -0.93 -26.59 21.01
CA GLN A 280 -1.89 -26.58 22.11
C GLN A 280 -3.02 -27.62 21.97
N GLY A 281 -2.92 -28.55 21.02
CA GLY A 281 -3.88 -29.64 20.82
C GLY A 281 -5.11 -29.27 19.98
N ALA A 282 -5.11 -28.14 19.27
CA ALA A 282 -6.23 -27.79 18.40
C ALA A 282 -6.35 -28.79 17.23
N PRO A 283 -7.55 -29.33 16.97
CA PRO A 283 -7.76 -30.21 15.83
C PRO A 283 -7.64 -29.43 14.53
N THR A 284 -7.19 -30.12 13.49
CA THR A 284 -7.08 -29.60 12.13
C THR A 284 -8.12 -30.25 11.24
N VAL A 285 -8.55 -29.53 10.20
CA VAL A 285 -9.51 -30.06 9.24
C VAL A 285 -9.06 -29.70 7.82
N ARG A 286 -9.15 -30.67 6.90
CA ARG A 286 -8.97 -30.48 5.46
C ARG A 286 -10.28 -29.98 4.86
N VAL A 287 -10.49 -28.66 4.82
CA VAL A 287 -11.76 -28.09 4.36
C VAL A 287 -11.58 -27.03 3.28
N VAL A 288 -10.40 -26.41 3.19
CA VAL A 288 -10.28 -25.22 2.34
C VAL A 288 -9.68 -25.57 0.99
N GLU A 289 -10.54 -25.59 -0.02
CA GLU A 289 -10.13 -25.43 -1.42
C GLU A 289 -9.86 -23.94 -1.66
N GLU A 290 -8.60 -23.62 -1.91
CA GLU A 290 -8.17 -22.27 -2.25
C GLU A 290 -7.68 -22.25 -3.69
N PHE A 291 -7.87 -21.14 -4.38
CA PHE A 291 -7.17 -20.90 -5.64
C PHE A 291 -5.83 -20.26 -5.33
N ALA A 292 -4.76 -21.01 -5.52
CA ALA A 292 -3.40 -20.48 -5.47
C ALA A 292 -3.02 -19.96 -6.85
N THR A 293 -2.61 -18.69 -6.92
CA THR A 293 -2.04 -18.13 -8.15
C THR A 293 -0.59 -18.57 -8.29
N ARG A 294 -0.27 -19.26 -9.39
CA ARG A 294 1.10 -19.58 -9.80
C ARG A 294 1.47 -18.68 -10.98
N ILE A 295 2.64 -18.03 -10.89
CA ILE A 295 3.22 -17.34 -12.04
C ILE A 295 4.00 -18.38 -12.84
N THR A 296 3.61 -18.59 -14.09
CA THR A 296 4.26 -19.49 -15.04
C THR A 296 4.81 -18.69 -16.22
N ARG A 297 5.58 -19.33 -17.12
CA ARG A 297 6.02 -18.69 -18.38
C ARG A 297 4.85 -18.24 -19.28
N GLN A 298 3.65 -18.84 -19.11
CA GLN A 298 2.45 -18.51 -19.88
C GLN A 298 1.52 -17.51 -19.15
N GLY A 299 1.95 -16.96 -18.02
CA GLY A 299 1.17 -16.00 -17.22
C GLY A 299 0.67 -16.57 -15.88
N ARG A 300 -0.37 -15.93 -15.34
CA ARG A 300 -0.97 -16.31 -14.04
C ARG A 300 -1.94 -17.46 -14.21
N GLU A 301 -1.60 -18.60 -13.63
CA GLU A 301 -2.48 -19.77 -13.55
C GLU A 301 -3.11 -19.85 -12.16
N GLN A 302 -4.42 -20.07 -12.06
CA GLN A 302 -5.07 -20.37 -10.79
C GLN A 302 -5.21 -21.88 -10.64
N ARG A 303 -4.59 -22.44 -9.59
CA ARG A 303 -4.71 -23.85 -9.26
C ARG A 303 -5.49 -24.03 -7.97
N GLN A 304 -6.46 -24.92 -8.00
CA GLN A 304 -7.14 -25.37 -6.79
C GLN A 304 -6.17 -26.16 -5.91
N VAL A 305 -5.97 -25.70 -4.69
CA VAL A 305 -5.13 -26.35 -3.68
C VAL A 305 -5.97 -26.64 -2.44
N ARG A 306 -5.82 -27.85 -1.91
CA ARG A 306 -6.42 -28.23 -0.64
C ARG A 306 -5.45 -27.89 0.48
N ARG A 307 -5.91 -27.08 1.45
CA ARG A 307 -5.12 -26.73 2.63
C ARG A 307 -5.82 -27.19 3.90
N GLU A 308 -4.98 -27.51 4.87
CA GLU A 308 -5.39 -27.90 6.20
C GLU A 308 -5.20 -26.72 7.16
N ARG A 309 -6.24 -26.43 7.94
CA ARG A 309 -6.29 -25.32 8.90
C ARG A 309 -6.79 -25.81 10.25
N VAL A 310 -6.46 -25.07 11.30
CA VAL A 310 -7.01 -25.33 12.63
C VAL A 310 -8.50 -25.05 12.66
N ARG A 311 -9.26 -25.92 13.33
CA ARG A 311 -10.71 -25.73 13.55
C ARG A 311 -10.98 -24.65 14.58
N THR A 312 -10.08 -24.49 15.54
CA THR A 312 -10.17 -23.48 16.60
C THR A 312 -10.16 -22.09 15.97
N PRO A 313 -11.19 -21.26 16.19
CA PRO A 313 -11.22 -19.91 15.66
C PRO A 313 -10.06 -19.07 16.23
N ARG A 314 -9.30 -18.41 15.34
CA ARG A 314 -8.32 -17.41 15.76
C ARG A 314 -9.04 -16.09 16.02
N LEU A 315 -9.13 -15.68 17.28
CA LEU A 315 -9.77 -14.42 17.66
C LEU A 315 -9.00 -13.22 17.10
N MET A 316 -9.70 -12.14 16.75
CA MET A 316 -9.08 -10.86 16.41
C MET A 316 -8.63 -10.10 17.67
N PRO A 317 -7.69 -9.14 17.56
CA PRO A 317 -7.29 -8.27 18.66
C PRO A 317 -8.47 -7.65 19.43
N GLU A 318 -9.50 -7.17 18.74
CA GLU A 318 -10.71 -6.63 19.37
C GLU A 318 -11.38 -7.64 20.31
N ALA A 319 -11.57 -8.87 19.82
CA ALA A 319 -12.20 -9.93 20.58
C ALA A 319 -11.32 -10.39 21.75
N ILE A 320 -10.00 -10.41 21.56
CA ILE A 320 -9.03 -10.78 22.59
C ILE A 320 -9.05 -9.75 23.74
N LEU A 321 -8.96 -8.46 23.42
CA LEU A 321 -8.96 -7.40 24.44
C LEU A 321 -10.32 -7.32 25.14
N GLN A 322 -11.42 -7.53 24.42
CA GLN A 322 -12.74 -7.64 25.03
C GLN A 322 -12.84 -8.83 26.00
N ALA A 323 -12.31 -10.00 25.63
CA ALA A 323 -12.30 -11.19 26.48
C ALA A 323 -11.41 -11.01 27.72
N ALA A 324 -10.30 -10.28 27.60
CA ALA A 324 -9.41 -9.97 28.71
C ALA A 324 -10.01 -8.97 29.71
N ASN A 325 -11.03 -8.21 29.32
CA ASN A 325 -11.80 -7.29 30.17
C ASN A 325 -10.90 -6.34 31.01
N GLY A 326 -9.90 -5.75 30.38
CA GLY A 326 -8.94 -4.83 31.01
C GLY A 326 -7.80 -5.50 31.79
N ASN A 327 -7.78 -6.82 31.93
CA ASN A 327 -6.64 -7.53 32.52
C ASN A 327 -5.50 -7.66 31.51
N ARG A 328 -4.38 -6.98 31.78
CA ARG A 328 -3.19 -6.95 30.92
C ARG A 328 -2.58 -8.33 30.71
N ASP A 329 -2.42 -9.11 31.77
CA ASP A 329 -1.78 -10.43 31.70
C ASP A 329 -2.62 -11.42 30.90
N GLU A 330 -3.94 -11.35 31.08
CA GLU A 330 -4.88 -12.15 30.29
C GLU A 330 -4.86 -11.75 28.81
N ALA A 331 -4.78 -10.44 28.51
CA ALA A 331 -4.66 -9.95 27.14
C ALA A 331 -3.39 -10.48 26.48
N ILE A 332 -2.24 -10.39 27.15
CA ILE A 332 -0.95 -10.91 26.67
C ILE A 332 -1.03 -12.42 26.45
N ARG A 333 -1.57 -13.18 27.42
CA ARG A 333 -1.73 -14.63 27.32
C ARG A 333 -2.59 -15.04 26.12
N LEU A 334 -3.70 -14.34 25.88
CA LEU A 334 -4.57 -14.58 24.73
C LEU A 334 -3.90 -14.17 23.40
N LEU A 335 -3.18 -13.05 23.36
CA LEU A 335 -2.42 -12.62 22.18
C LEU A 335 -1.31 -13.63 21.83
N GLN A 336 -0.62 -14.20 22.82
CA GLN A 336 0.33 -15.30 22.62
C GLN A 336 -0.38 -16.55 22.10
N ARG A 337 -1.48 -16.96 22.73
CA ARG A 337 -2.29 -18.13 22.35
C ARG A 337 -2.72 -18.08 20.88
N PHE A 338 -3.21 -16.93 20.43
CA PHE A 338 -3.70 -16.73 19.06
C PHE A 338 -2.62 -16.26 18.07
N GLY A 339 -1.34 -16.34 18.46
CA GLY A 339 -0.23 -16.14 17.53
C GLY A 339 -0.02 -14.69 17.09
N PHE A 340 -0.39 -13.71 17.92
CA PHE A 340 -0.09 -12.30 17.68
C PHE A 340 1.25 -11.88 18.28
N ILE A 341 1.60 -12.35 19.48
CA ILE A 341 2.91 -12.11 20.10
C ILE A 341 3.84 -13.26 19.72
N THR A 342 4.74 -13.09 18.75
CA THR A 342 5.51 -14.20 18.13
C THR A 342 6.77 -14.63 18.89
N SER A 343 7.19 -13.88 19.90
CA SER A 343 8.35 -14.17 20.76
C SER A 343 8.16 -15.44 21.59
#